data_AF-E6XBC0-F1
#
_entry.id   AF-E6XBC0-F1
#
_cell.length_a   1.000
_cell.length_b   1.000
_cell.length_c   1.000
_cell.angle_alpha   90.00
_cell.angle_beta   90.00
_cell.angle_gamma   90.00
#
_symmetry.space_group_name_H-M   'P 1'
#
loop_
_entity.id
_entity.type
_entity.pdbx_description
1 polymer ?
#
loop_
_entity_poly.entity_id
_entity_poly.type
_entity_poly.pdbx_seq_one_letter_code
_entity_poly.pdbx_strand_id
1 'polypeptide(L)'
;MKKILILGILISSCFAFTAIVFYPIDGYEQTGIRRLLRLELINSGELKETTPLPEGAKKSWSAIQLNLRSKASDSVGSFLQVDEDFQKEIGGLFKGLDKSYSLAVLDISDLDSIRFAKRNETAGYQPGSVGKLAVLNALFTQLAKIYPDSWESRTALLKNKTVKAGVWGLTDEHTIPIYNVEKKTLVKRQVIASDVFSLYEWTDHMLSVSNNGAASIVWREALLMAAFGKEYPELTEEKALAYFKTTPKKELTDLANDVVNLPLRELGITHEEWRLGSFFTGGANTYVGDKGGSTGTPIGLMKFLIQLEQGKVVDENSSLEMKRLMYMTDRRIRYAQSPALKDAAVYFKSGSLYKCDRSNGQVCGKYMGNVSNFMNSVIIVEHPDNCTYMVVLMTNVLRKNSASDHMYLASAIDKVIRK
;
A
#
# COMPACT_ATOMS: atom_id res chain seq x y z
N MET A 1 -30.78 -26.67 28.48
CA MET A 1 -31.25 -25.36 27.96
C MET A 1 -30.40 -24.14 28.36
N LYS A 2 -29.36 -24.24 29.22
CA LYS A 2 -28.45 -23.11 29.53
C LYS A 2 -27.15 -23.04 28.70
N LYS A 3 -26.85 -24.04 27.85
CA LYS A 3 -25.64 -24.07 27.00
C LYS A 3 -25.83 -23.61 25.55
N ILE A 4 -27.08 -23.48 25.09
CA ILE A 4 -27.39 -22.99 23.73
C ILE A 4 -27.50 -21.45 23.70
N LEU A 5 -27.79 -20.82 24.84
CA LEU A 5 -27.87 -19.36 24.95
C LEU A 5 -26.50 -18.65 24.92
N ILE A 6 -25.41 -19.36 25.26
CA ILE A 6 -24.04 -18.81 25.23
C ILE A 6 -23.46 -18.82 23.80
N LEU A 7 -23.95 -19.70 22.93
CA LEU A 7 -23.55 -19.72 21.52
C LEU A 7 -24.23 -18.63 20.68
N GLY A 8 -25.38 -18.12 21.14
CA GLY A 8 -26.13 -17.05 20.48
C GLY A 8 -25.59 -15.63 20.75
N ILE A 9 -24.74 -15.44 21.77
CA ILE A 9 -24.17 -14.13 22.13
C ILE A 9 -22.73 -13.96 21.58
N LEU A 10 -22.08 -15.04 21.13
CA LEU A 10 -20.72 -15.00 20.57
C LEU A 10 -20.67 -14.77 19.04
N ILE A 11 -21.81 -14.67 18.37
CA ILE A 11 -21.90 -14.45 16.90
C ILE A 11 -22.31 -13.01 16.54
N SER A 12 -22.59 -12.14 17.52
CA SER A 12 -23.12 -10.79 17.29
C SER A 12 -22.12 -9.63 17.49
N SER A 13 -20.84 -9.81 17.19
CA SER A 13 -19.88 -8.68 17.17
C SER A 13 -18.67 -8.92 16.27
N CYS A 14 -18.90 -9.25 15.00
CA CYS A 14 -17.88 -9.12 13.95
C CYS A 14 -18.51 -8.86 12.57
N PHE A 15 -19.61 -8.10 12.51
CA PHE A 15 -19.97 -7.41 11.27
C PHE A 15 -19.15 -6.13 11.19
N ALA A 16 -17.87 -6.27 10.86
CA ALA A 16 -17.21 -5.22 10.12
C ALA A 16 -17.96 -5.17 8.78
N PHE A 17 -18.89 -4.22 8.62
CA PHE A 17 -19.53 -3.94 7.35
C PHE A 17 -18.41 -3.65 6.34
N THR A 18 -18.06 -4.66 5.55
CA THR A 18 -17.00 -4.55 4.56
C THR A 18 -17.64 -3.95 3.31
N ALA A 19 -17.47 -2.64 3.14
CA ALA A 19 -17.79 -2.01 1.87
C ALA A 19 -16.74 -2.45 0.84
N ILE A 20 -17.19 -3.09 -0.24
CA ILE A 20 -16.38 -3.31 -1.42
C ILE A 20 -16.23 -1.95 -2.11
N VAL A 21 -15.01 -1.55 -2.45
CA VAL A 21 -14.69 -0.25 -3.05
C VAL A 21 -13.68 -0.52 -4.17
N PHE A 22 -13.77 0.10 -5.34
CA PHE A 22 -13.00 -0.33 -6.52
C PHE A 22 -12.56 0.80 -7.47
N TYR A 23 -11.33 1.38 -7.46
CA TYR A 23 -11.08 2.63 -8.25
C TYR A 23 -9.62 3.01 -8.54
N PRO A 24 -9.22 3.72 -9.63
CA PRO A 24 -10.02 4.55 -10.53
C PRO A 24 -10.69 3.72 -11.61
N ILE A 25 -11.91 4.14 -11.98
CA ILE A 25 -12.78 3.30 -12.81
C ILE A 25 -12.26 3.19 -14.23
N ASP A 26 -11.93 4.34 -14.84
CA ASP A 26 -11.67 4.56 -16.27
C ASP A 26 -10.20 4.34 -16.68
N GLY A 27 -9.47 3.53 -15.91
CA GLY A 27 -8.04 3.31 -16.13
C GLY A 27 -7.69 2.13 -17.04
N TYR A 28 -8.68 1.39 -17.57
CA TYR A 28 -8.40 0.16 -18.33
C TYR A 28 -7.63 0.44 -19.61
N GLU A 29 -8.02 1.48 -20.35
CA GLU A 29 -7.39 1.82 -21.63
C GLU A 29 -5.89 2.12 -21.47
N GLN A 30 -5.52 2.85 -20.41
CA GLN A 30 -4.15 3.28 -20.15
C GLN A 30 -3.29 2.13 -19.59
N THR A 31 -3.87 1.31 -18.71
CA THR A 31 -3.10 0.34 -17.91
C THR A 31 -3.19 -1.11 -18.41
N GLY A 32 -4.26 -1.46 -19.14
CA GLY A 32 -4.59 -2.84 -19.48
C GLY A 32 -5.06 -3.70 -18.29
N ILE A 33 -5.26 -3.12 -17.11
CA ILE A 33 -5.69 -3.86 -15.90
C ILE A 33 -7.14 -4.30 -16.09
N ARG A 34 -7.36 -5.56 -16.47
CA ARG A 34 -8.68 -6.09 -16.86
C ARG A 34 -9.77 -5.93 -15.82
N ARG A 35 -9.44 -5.99 -14.52
CA ARG A 35 -10.44 -5.78 -13.48
C ARG A 35 -11.02 -4.36 -13.48
N LEU A 36 -10.32 -3.37 -14.04
CA LEU A 36 -10.83 -2.00 -14.17
C LEU A 36 -11.91 -1.93 -15.24
N LEU A 37 -11.77 -2.64 -16.37
CA LEU A 37 -12.83 -2.72 -17.39
C LEU A 37 -14.16 -3.21 -16.78
N ARG A 38 -14.11 -4.19 -15.87
CA ARG A 38 -15.31 -4.61 -15.14
C ARG A 38 -15.99 -3.45 -14.42
N LEU A 39 -15.21 -2.56 -13.81
CA LEU A 39 -15.71 -1.40 -13.06
C LEU A 39 -16.28 -0.35 -14.02
N GLU A 40 -15.64 -0.13 -15.17
CA GLU A 40 -16.16 0.74 -16.23
C GLU A 40 -17.53 0.25 -16.68
N LEU A 41 -17.67 -1.05 -16.94
CA LEU A 41 -18.94 -1.68 -17.32
C LEU A 41 -20.00 -1.58 -16.21
N ILE A 42 -19.60 -1.61 -14.93
CA ILE A 42 -20.54 -1.39 -13.81
C ILE A 42 -20.99 0.07 -13.78
N ASN A 43 -20.06 0.99 -13.94
CA ASN A 43 -20.33 2.42 -13.88
C ASN A 43 -21.16 2.90 -15.08
N SER A 44 -20.99 2.30 -16.27
CA SER A 44 -21.83 2.55 -17.45
C SER A 44 -23.21 1.90 -17.37
N GLY A 45 -23.43 1.00 -16.41
CA GLY A 45 -24.67 0.23 -16.25
C GLY A 45 -24.78 -1.00 -17.15
N GLU A 46 -23.76 -1.29 -17.96
CA GLU A 46 -23.69 -2.50 -18.81
C GLU A 46 -23.56 -3.79 -17.99
N LEU A 47 -22.92 -3.73 -16.82
CA LEU A 47 -22.83 -4.82 -15.86
C LEU A 47 -23.56 -4.43 -14.58
N LYS A 48 -24.64 -5.14 -14.24
CA LYS A 48 -25.41 -4.86 -13.04
C LYS A 48 -24.70 -5.38 -11.79
N GLU A 49 -24.41 -4.49 -10.85
CA GLU A 49 -23.94 -4.83 -9.50
C GLU A 49 -25.03 -4.47 -8.47
N THR A 50 -25.14 -5.23 -7.39
CA THR A 50 -26.16 -5.00 -6.35
C THR A 50 -25.81 -3.85 -5.40
N THR A 51 -24.53 -3.43 -5.37
CA THR A 51 -24.06 -2.36 -4.49
C THR A 51 -23.47 -1.24 -5.33
N PRO A 52 -24.03 -0.01 -5.24
CA PRO A 52 -23.48 1.13 -5.96
C PRO A 52 -22.10 1.50 -5.41
N LEU A 53 -21.28 1.97 -6.34
CA LEU A 53 -19.96 2.52 -6.15
C LEU A 53 -20.02 3.81 -5.30
N PRO A 54 -19.29 3.95 -4.18
CA PRO A 54 -19.35 5.17 -3.34
C PRO A 54 -18.75 6.38 -4.05
N GLU A 55 -19.26 7.58 -3.78
CA GLU A 55 -18.92 8.82 -4.53
C GLU A 55 -17.43 9.16 -4.50
N GLY A 56 -16.81 9.15 -3.31
CA GLY A 56 -15.38 9.46 -3.15
C GLY A 56 -14.45 8.49 -3.87
N ALA A 57 -15.03 7.45 -4.44
CA ALA A 57 -14.31 6.42 -5.10
C ALA A 57 -14.47 6.60 -6.64
N LYS A 58 -15.48 7.32 -7.15
CA LYS A 58 -15.69 7.58 -8.58
C LYS A 58 -14.70 8.57 -9.26
N LYS A 59 -13.55 8.90 -8.68
CA LYS A 59 -12.58 9.78 -9.38
C LYS A 59 -12.11 9.10 -10.66
N SER A 60 -12.11 9.88 -11.75
CA SER A 60 -11.47 9.51 -13.00
C SER A 60 -9.95 9.52 -12.87
N TRP A 61 -9.28 8.83 -13.79
CA TRP A 61 -7.82 8.82 -13.90
C TRP A 61 -7.25 10.25 -14.05
N SER A 62 -7.96 11.12 -14.79
CA SER A 62 -7.59 12.53 -15.00
C SER A 62 -7.89 13.45 -13.81
N ALA A 63 -8.84 13.08 -12.94
CA ALA A 63 -9.19 13.86 -11.73
C ALA A 63 -8.21 13.63 -10.56
N ILE A 64 -7.36 12.62 -10.64
CA ILE A 64 -6.30 12.40 -9.65
C ILE A 64 -5.13 13.32 -10.00
N GLN A 65 -4.70 14.13 -9.04
CA GLN A 65 -3.64 15.12 -9.18
C GLN A 65 -2.69 15.07 -7.97
N LEU A 66 -1.56 15.76 -8.05
CA LEU A 66 -0.60 15.91 -6.96
C LEU A 66 -0.81 17.27 -6.27
N ASN A 67 -1.06 17.28 -4.96
CA ASN A 67 -1.52 18.48 -4.24
C ASN A 67 -0.40 19.42 -3.80
N LEU A 68 0.86 18.98 -3.82
CA LEU A 68 2.01 19.77 -3.34
C LEU A 68 2.95 20.22 -4.47
N ARG A 69 2.48 20.25 -5.73
CA ARG A 69 3.28 20.69 -6.88
C ARG A 69 3.75 22.15 -6.77
N SER A 70 2.89 23.05 -6.27
CA SER A 70 3.24 24.46 -6.05
C SER A 70 4.30 24.64 -4.95
N LYS A 71 4.42 23.68 -4.02
CA LYS A 71 5.41 23.64 -2.95
C LYS A 71 6.51 22.60 -3.24
N ALA A 72 6.74 22.28 -4.52
CA ALA A 72 7.73 21.29 -4.93
C ALA A 72 9.17 21.79 -4.73
N SER A 73 9.46 23.09 -4.57
CA SER A 73 10.80 23.54 -4.17
C SER A 73 11.10 23.31 -2.69
N ASP A 74 10.05 23.15 -1.88
CA ASP A 74 10.18 23.19 -0.44
C ASP A 74 10.82 21.91 0.09
N SER A 75 11.65 22.06 1.13
CA SER A 75 12.25 20.92 1.81
C SER A 75 11.18 20.13 2.56
N VAL A 76 11.29 18.80 2.66
CA VAL A 76 10.33 17.98 3.43
C VAL A 76 10.23 18.45 4.89
N GLY A 77 11.31 19.02 5.45
CA GLY A 77 11.33 19.54 6.81
C GLY A 77 10.38 20.71 7.06
N SER A 78 10.03 21.52 6.05
CA SER A 78 9.09 22.65 6.23
C SER A 78 7.67 22.18 6.50
N PHE A 79 7.30 21.00 6.01
CA PHE A 79 5.99 20.37 6.25
C PHE A 79 5.89 19.67 7.61
N LEU A 80 7.03 19.42 8.27
CA LEU A 80 7.11 18.63 9.49
C LEU A 80 7.29 19.51 10.74
N GLN A 81 6.89 20.78 10.66
CA GLN A 81 6.86 21.73 11.77
C GLN A 81 5.57 21.57 12.57
N VAL A 82 5.69 21.25 13.85
CA VAL A 82 4.52 21.02 14.71
C VAL A 82 3.70 22.30 14.83
N ASP A 83 2.42 22.19 14.54
CA ASP A 83 1.43 23.21 14.88
C ASP A 83 0.92 22.91 16.30
N GLU A 84 1.16 23.80 17.26
CA GLU A 84 0.93 23.53 18.69
C GLU A 84 -0.56 23.31 19.03
N ASP A 85 -1.46 24.09 18.41
CA ASP A 85 -2.89 23.96 18.66
C ASP A 85 -3.43 22.66 18.04
N PHE A 86 -3.06 22.38 16.79
CA PHE A 86 -3.41 21.13 16.13
C PHE A 86 -2.82 19.91 16.86
N GLN A 87 -1.57 20.01 17.34
CA GLN A 87 -0.91 18.97 18.13
C GLN A 87 -1.63 18.69 19.44
N LYS A 88 -2.14 19.72 20.12
CA LYS A 88 -2.93 19.58 21.35
C LYS A 88 -4.26 18.86 21.06
N GLU A 89 -4.96 19.25 20.01
CA GLU A 89 -6.24 18.62 19.63
C GLU A 89 -6.06 17.16 19.22
N ILE A 90 -5.10 16.88 18.34
CA ILE A 90 -4.75 15.53 17.91
C ILE A 90 -4.27 14.68 19.09
N GLY A 91 -3.43 15.23 19.97
CA GLY A 91 -2.95 14.55 21.17
C GLY A 91 -4.08 14.12 22.10
N GLY A 92 -5.13 14.95 22.22
CA GLY A 92 -6.33 14.66 23.00
C GLY A 92 -7.07 13.39 22.56
N LEU A 93 -7.00 13.02 21.27
CA LEU A 93 -7.65 11.84 20.71
C LEU A 93 -7.09 10.51 21.23
N PHE A 94 -5.86 10.52 21.76
CA PHE A 94 -5.18 9.32 22.26
C PHE A 94 -5.36 9.10 23.77
N LYS A 95 -6.14 9.94 24.45
CA LYS A 95 -6.39 9.80 25.89
C LYS A 95 -7.10 8.47 26.17
N GLY A 96 -6.49 7.62 26.98
CA GLY A 96 -7.01 6.28 27.32
C GLY A 96 -6.71 5.19 26.29
N LEU A 97 -6.06 5.52 25.16
CA LEU A 97 -5.49 4.52 24.26
C LEU A 97 -4.13 4.04 24.76
N ASP A 98 -3.72 2.86 24.28
CA ASP A 98 -2.41 2.30 24.59
C ASP A 98 -1.28 3.26 24.15
N LYS A 99 -0.14 3.25 24.85
CA LYS A 99 1.01 4.08 24.47
C LYS A 99 1.64 3.66 23.14
N SER A 100 1.34 2.45 22.65
CA SER A 100 1.90 1.85 21.45
C SER A 100 1.27 2.35 20.15
N TYR A 101 0.33 3.31 20.22
CA TYR A 101 -0.15 4.05 19.06
C TYR A 101 0.80 5.18 18.70
N SER A 102 1.18 5.22 17.42
CA SER A 102 2.08 6.22 16.85
C SER A 102 1.48 6.83 15.60
N LEU A 103 1.67 8.12 15.44
CA LEU A 103 1.01 8.95 14.44
C LEU A 103 1.98 9.96 13.84
N ALA A 104 1.83 10.18 12.54
CA ALA A 104 2.14 11.45 11.88
C ALA A 104 0.90 11.86 11.09
N VAL A 105 0.42 13.09 11.26
CA VAL A 105 -0.71 13.65 10.51
C VAL A 105 -0.32 15.02 9.98
N LEU A 106 -0.62 15.24 8.71
CA LEU A 106 -0.31 16.47 7.99
C LEU A 106 -1.57 16.93 7.26
N ASP A 107 -2.11 18.06 7.68
CA ASP A 107 -3.20 18.74 7.00
C ASP A 107 -2.64 19.73 5.98
N ILE A 108 -3.04 19.55 4.71
CA ILE A 108 -2.64 20.36 3.58
C ILE A 108 -3.84 21.00 2.88
N SER A 109 -4.98 21.11 3.59
CA SER A 109 -6.20 21.72 3.06
C SER A 109 -5.98 23.18 2.66
N ASP A 110 -5.09 23.88 3.37
CA ASP A 110 -4.56 25.19 3.01
C ASP A 110 -3.03 25.11 2.93
N LEU A 111 -2.48 25.37 1.74
CA LEU A 111 -1.03 25.29 1.49
C LEU A 111 -0.24 26.45 2.09
N ASP A 112 -0.92 27.53 2.48
CA ASP A 112 -0.30 28.66 3.19
C ASP A 112 -0.45 28.53 4.71
N SER A 113 -1.26 27.57 5.17
CA SER A 113 -1.47 27.27 6.59
C SER A 113 -1.46 25.75 6.86
N ILE A 114 -0.37 25.09 6.49
CA ILE A 114 -0.16 23.64 6.72
C ILE A 114 -0.05 23.35 8.22
N ARG A 115 -0.77 22.34 8.70
CA ARG A 115 -0.77 21.92 10.12
C ARG A 115 -0.23 20.51 10.26
N PHE A 116 0.78 20.31 11.10
CA PHE A 116 1.37 19.00 11.35
C PHE A 116 1.29 18.64 12.84
N ALA A 117 0.94 17.38 13.12
CA ALA A 117 0.96 16.83 14.46
C ALA A 117 1.52 15.40 14.45
N LYS A 118 2.10 15.00 15.59
CA LYS A 118 2.83 13.74 15.71
C LYS A 118 2.64 13.08 17.06
N ARG A 119 2.94 11.78 17.10
CA ARG A 119 3.00 10.96 18.32
C ARG A 119 3.95 9.79 18.08
N ASN A 120 5.02 9.68 18.86
CA ASN A 120 5.99 8.57 18.76
C ASN A 120 6.47 8.35 17.31
N GLU A 121 6.70 9.44 16.57
CA GLU A 121 6.86 9.43 15.12
C GLU A 121 8.13 8.73 14.62
N THR A 122 9.11 8.55 15.50
CA THR A 122 10.37 7.86 15.25
C THR A 122 10.36 6.40 15.69
N ALA A 123 9.27 5.92 16.32
CA ALA A 123 9.18 4.53 16.75
C ALA A 123 9.16 3.60 15.53
N GLY A 124 10.05 2.61 15.53
CA GLY A 124 10.17 1.61 14.46
C GLY A 124 9.16 0.47 14.62
N TYR A 125 8.47 0.16 13.53
CA TYR A 125 7.51 -0.94 13.43
C TYR A 125 7.83 -1.83 12.25
N GLN A 126 7.49 -3.11 12.33
CA GLN A 126 7.47 -3.94 11.12
C GLN A 126 6.37 -3.42 10.18
N PRO A 127 6.69 -2.90 8.97
CA PRO A 127 5.71 -2.24 8.11
C PRO A 127 4.64 -3.19 7.57
N GLY A 128 4.94 -4.49 7.48
CA GLY A 128 4.05 -5.46 6.82
C GLY A 128 3.75 -5.02 5.39
N SER A 129 2.52 -5.16 4.92
CA SER A 129 2.14 -4.78 3.56
C SER A 129 2.19 -3.27 3.25
N VAL A 130 2.37 -2.37 4.22
CA VAL A 130 2.72 -0.96 3.93
C VAL A 130 4.07 -0.90 3.19
N GLY A 131 4.96 -1.85 3.50
CA GLY A 131 6.26 -1.99 2.85
C GLY A 131 6.19 -2.11 1.33
N LYS A 132 5.07 -2.56 0.75
CA LYS A 132 4.89 -2.68 -0.70
C LYS A 132 5.01 -1.34 -1.44
N LEU A 133 4.85 -0.21 -0.74
CA LEU A 133 5.12 1.11 -1.31
C LEU A 133 6.61 1.32 -1.63
N ALA A 134 7.54 0.66 -0.92
CA ALA A 134 8.96 0.67 -1.28
C ALA A 134 9.23 -0.17 -2.54
N VAL A 135 8.51 -1.29 -2.71
CA VAL A 135 8.57 -2.10 -3.95
C VAL A 135 7.99 -1.30 -5.13
N LEU A 136 6.91 -0.57 -4.91
CA LEU A 136 6.34 0.34 -5.90
C LEU A 136 7.34 1.42 -6.31
N ASN A 137 8.00 2.07 -5.35
CA ASN A 137 9.05 3.05 -5.62
C ASN A 137 10.19 2.43 -6.44
N ALA A 138 10.63 1.22 -6.06
CA ALA A 138 11.68 0.49 -6.77
C ALA A 138 11.31 0.24 -8.24
N LEU A 139 10.08 -0.24 -8.51
CA LEU A 139 9.58 -0.46 -9.86
C LEU A 139 9.68 0.81 -10.70
N PHE A 140 9.14 1.94 -10.22
CA PHE A 140 9.16 3.20 -10.96
C PHE A 140 10.57 3.80 -11.09
N THR A 141 11.43 3.62 -10.07
CA THR A 141 12.84 4.02 -10.13
C THR A 141 13.56 3.27 -11.24
N GLN A 142 13.35 1.95 -11.36
CA GLN A 142 13.99 1.14 -12.40
C GLN A 142 13.43 1.44 -13.79
N LEU A 143 12.12 1.69 -13.92
CA LEU A 143 11.51 2.15 -15.17
C LEU A 143 12.15 3.47 -15.65
N ALA A 144 12.36 4.42 -14.73
CA ALA A 144 13.02 5.68 -15.05
C ALA A 144 14.49 5.51 -15.45
N LYS A 145 15.20 4.50 -14.90
CA LYS A 145 16.57 4.17 -15.33
C LYS A 145 16.62 3.54 -16.73
N ILE A 146 15.65 2.70 -17.07
CA ILE A 146 15.56 2.04 -18.39
C ILE A 146 15.14 3.04 -19.47
N TYR A 147 14.12 3.85 -19.19
CA TYR A 147 13.53 4.83 -20.10
C TYR A 147 13.52 6.23 -19.47
N PRO A 148 14.68 6.91 -19.35
CA PRO A 148 14.75 8.22 -18.69
C PRO A 148 13.85 9.27 -19.34
N ASP A 149 13.75 9.26 -20.66
CA ASP A 149 13.13 10.35 -21.42
C ASP A 149 11.76 9.99 -22.04
N SER A 150 11.17 8.83 -21.71
CA SER A 150 9.88 8.42 -22.29
C SER A 150 8.97 7.77 -21.27
N TRP A 151 7.97 8.54 -20.82
CA TRP A 151 6.89 8.05 -19.97
C TRP A 151 6.04 7.00 -20.69
N GLU A 152 5.83 7.19 -21.99
CA GLU A 152 5.08 6.29 -22.87
C GLU A 152 5.76 4.92 -22.92
N SER A 153 7.09 4.87 -23.02
CA SER A 153 7.84 3.60 -23.01
C SER A 153 7.76 2.90 -21.66
N ARG A 154 7.80 3.65 -20.54
CA ARG A 154 7.64 3.09 -19.18
C ARG A 154 6.26 2.43 -19.02
N THR A 155 5.21 3.15 -19.39
CA THR A 155 3.82 2.66 -19.26
C THR A 155 3.50 1.56 -20.27
N ALA A 156 4.05 1.62 -21.49
CA ALA A 156 3.95 0.54 -22.47
C ALA A 156 4.63 -0.74 -21.97
N LEU A 157 5.81 -0.64 -21.33
CA LEU A 157 6.46 -1.79 -20.71
C LEU A 157 5.58 -2.39 -19.61
N LEU A 158 5.03 -1.54 -18.74
CA LEU A 158 4.14 -1.99 -17.66
C LEU A 158 2.89 -2.71 -18.17
N LYS A 159 2.29 -2.20 -19.24
CA LYS A 159 1.07 -2.73 -19.85
C LYS A 159 1.31 -4.01 -20.65
N ASN A 160 2.40 -4.06 -21.42
CA ASN A 160 2.60 -5.10 -22.43
C ASN A 160 3.50 -6.25 -21.98
N LYS A 161 4.49 -6.00 -21.10
CA LYS A 161 5.35 -7.08 -20.59
C LYS A 161 4.53 -7.95 -19.65
N THR A 162 4.33 -9.20 -20.05
CA THR A 162 3.71 -10.21 -19.19
C THR A 162 4.78 -11.09 -18.57
N VAL A 163 4.58 -11.43 -17.30
CA VAL A 163 5.52 -12.25 -16.54
C VAL A 163 4.77 -13.28 -15.72
N LYS A 164 5.40 -14.45 -15.57
CA LYS A 164 4.84 -15.58 -14.84
C LYS A 164 5.08 -15.45 -13.33
N ALA A 165 4.14 -15.96 -12.54
CA ALA A 165 4.29 -16.03 -11.09
C ALA A 165 5.48 -16.89 -10.66
N GLY A 166 5.54 -18.13 -11.15
CA GLY A 166 6.54 -19.11 -10.72
C GLY A 166 6.54 -19.33 -9.20
N VAL A 167 7.70 -19.71 -8.65
CA VAL A 167 7.86 -19.91 -7.20
C VAL A 167 7.72 -18.61 -6.40
N TRP A 168 7.96 -17.46 -7.03
CA TRP A 168 7.92 -16.14 -6.38
C TRP A 168 6.52 -15.78 -5.89
N GLY A 169 5.50 -16.21 -6.61
CA GLY A 169 4.10 -16.01 -6.22
C GLY A 169 3.64 -16.88 -5.05
N LEU A 170 4.44 -17.84 -4.58
CA LEU A 170 4.03 -18.88 -3.64
C LEU A 170 4.79 -18.86 -2.31
N THR A 171 4.21 -19.31 -1.21
CA THR A 171 2.76 -19.46 -0.96
C THR A 171 2.18 -18.12 -0.48
N ASP A 172 0.92 -17.86 -0.80
CA ASP A 172 0.20 -16.70 -0.29
C ASP A 172 -1.23 -17.09 0.07
N GLU A 173 -1.75 -16.50 1.15
CA GLU A 173 -3.10 -16.73 1.62
C GLU A 173 -4.11 -15.80 0.94
N HIS A 174 -3.65 -14.64 0.45
CA HIS A 174 -4.52 -13.66 -0.20
C HIS A 174 -4.95 -14.09 -1.60
N THR A 175 -6.19 -13.76 -1.97
CA THR A 175 -6.71 -13.99 -3.32
C THR A 175 -6.51 -12.78 -4.21
N ILE A 176 -6.42 -13.00 -5.52
CA ILE A 176 -6.41 -11.98 -6.56
C ILE A 176 -7.71 -12.00 -7.36
N PRO A 177 -8.21 -10.83 -7.79
CA PRO A 177 -9.34 -10.72 -8.70
C PRO A 177 -8.88 -10.92 -10.14
N ILE A 178 -9.38 -11.96 -10.81
CA ILE A 178 -9.07 -12.28 -12.20
C ILE A 178 -10.33 -12.08 -13.03
N TYR A 179 -10.33 -11.04 -13.86
CA TYR A 179 -11.44 -10.73 -14.74
C TYR A 179 -11.19 -11.27 -16.15
N ASN A 180 -12.11 -12.09 -16.65
CA ASN A 180 -12.14 -12.54 -18.02
C ASN A 180 -13.02 -11.58 -18.84
N VAL A 181 -12.39 -10.84 -19.75
CA VAL A 181 -13.05 -9.81 -20.57
C VAL A 181 -14.11 -10.42 -21.49
N GLU A 182 -13.79 -11.52 -22.18
CA GLU A 182 -14.70 -12.18 -23.14
C GLU A 182 -15.93 -12.77 -22.46
N LYS A 183 -15.71 -13.50 -21.36
CA LYS A 183 -16.77 -14.17 -20.61
C LYS A 183 -17.51 -13.23 -19.65
N LYS A 184 -16.99 -12.00 -19.46
CA LYS A 184 -17.44 -11.02 -18.47
C LYS A 184 -17.55 -11.60 -17.05
N THR A 185 -16.65 -12.52 -16.69
CA THR A 185 -16.66 -13.19 -15.38
C THR A 185 -15.48 -12.78 -14.51
N LEU A 186 -15.72 -12.66 -13.20
CA LEU A 186 -14.69 -12.40 -12.19
C LEU A 186 -14.51 -13.66 -11.32
N VAL A 187 -13.28 -14.13 -11.20
CA VAL A 187 -12.90 -15.17 -10.23
C VAL A 187 -11.96 -14.58 -9.20
N LYS A 188 -12.18 -14.89 -7.92
CA LYS A 188 -11.23 -14.58 -6.84
C LYS A 188 -10.59 -15.88 -6.35
N ARG A 189 -9.28 -16.03 -6.55
CA ARG A 189 -8.51 -17.20 -6.09
C ARG A 189 -7.08 -16.82 -5.74
N GLN A 190 -6.38 -17.72 -5.04
CA GLN A 190 -4.95 -17.57 -4.78
C GLN A 190 -4.14 -17.64 -6.08
N VAL A 191 -2.98 -17.00 -6.07
CA VAL A 191 -1.99 -17.08 -7.16
C VAL A 191 -1.48 -18.51 -7.27
N ILE A 192 -1.33 -18.99 -8.50
CA ILE A 192 -0.68 -20.26 -8.82
C ILE A 192 0.56 -20.02 -9.67
N ALA A 193 1.52 -20.97 -9.65
CA ALA A 193 2.80 -20.80 -10.35
C ALA A 193 2.68 -20.56 -11.86
N SER A 194 1.61 -21.03 -12.50
CA SER A 194 1.35 -20.85 -13.93
C SER A 194 0.65 -19.55 -14.29
N ASP A 195 0.29 -18.70 -13.32
CA ASP A 195 -0.32 -17.42 -13.60
C ASP A 195 0.61 -16.50 -14.37
N VAL A 196 0.06 -15.84 -15.38
CA VAL A 196 0.75 -14.86 -16.23
C VAL A 196 -0.12 -13.62 -16.31
N PHE A 197 0.46 -12.48 -15.93
CA PHE A 197 -0.18 -11.18 -15.95
C PHE A 197 0.82 -10.11 -16.42
N SER A 198 0.31 -8.99 -16.89
CA SER A 198 1.12 -7.80 -17.14
C SER A 198 1.78 -7.28 -15.85
N LEU A 199 2.86 -6.50 -15.98
CA LEU A 199 3.46 -5.84 -14.81
C LEU A 199 2.46 -4.91 -14.11
N TYR A 200 1.58 -4.24 -14.85
CA TYR A 200 0.50 -3.44 -14.28
C TYR A 200 -0.48 -4.29 -13.47
N GLU A 201 -0.93 -5.43 -13.99
CA GLU A 201 -1.82 -6.33 -13.24
C GLU A 201 -1.14 -6.90 -11.99
N TRP A 202 0.14 -7.25 -12.05
CA TRP A 202 0.88 -7.67 -10.84
C TRP A 202 1.01 -6.54 -9.82
N THR A 203 1.29 -5.32 -10.27
CA THR A 203 1.38 -4.12 -9.41
C THR A 203 0.02 -3.80 -8.79
N ASP A 204 -1.05 -3.93 -9.55
CA ASP A 204 -2.43 -3.81 -9.09
C ASP A 204 -2.75 -4.87 -8.04
N HIS A 205 -2.45 -6.15 -8.27
CA HIS A 205 -2.68 -7.20 -7.29
C HIS A 205 -1.87 -7.00 -6.01
N MET A 206 -0.63 -6.50 -6.12
CA MET A 206 0.22 -6.14 -5.00
C MET A 206 -0.43 -5.06 -4.13
N LEU A 207 -1.00 -4.02 -4.73
CA LEU A 207 -1.53 -2.87 -4.00
C LEU A 207 -2.98 -3.08 -3.55
N SER A 208 -3.83 -3.56 -4.47
CA SER A 208 -5.28 -3.45 -4.33
C SER A 208 -5.90 -4.44 -3.37
N VAL A 209 -5.49 -5.70 -3.48
CA VAL A 209 -5.86 -6.79 -2.59
C VAL A 209 -4.72 -7.16 -1.65
N SER A 210 -3.63 -6.38 -1.69
CA SER A 210 -2.47 -6.60 -0.84
C SER A 210 -1.89 -8.01 -0.99
N ASN A 211 -1.88 -8.57 -2.20
CA ASN A 211 -1.35 -9.91 -2.45
C ASN A 211 0.18 -9.92 -2.21
N ASN A 212 0.68 -10.89 -1.44
CA ASN A 212 2.09 -11.03 -1.13
C ASN A 212 2.85 -11.68 -2.28
N GLY A 213 2.25 -12.65 -2.97
CA GLY A 213 2.82 -13.27 -4.16
C GLY A 213 3.10 -12.25 -5.27
N ALA A 214 2.11 -11.41 -5.56
CA ALA A 214 2.22 -10.29 -6.49
C ALA A 214 3.33 -9.31 -6.08
N ALA A 215 3.44 -8.98 -4.80
CA ALA A 215 4.51 -8.10 -4.30
C ALA A 215 5.91 -8.70 -4.52
N SER A 216 6.05 -10.00 -4.26
CA SER A 216 7.30 -10.72 -4.52
C SER A 216 7.64 -10.78 -6.01
N ILE A 217 6.63 -10.91 -6.88
CA ILE A 217 6.82 -10.87 -8.34
C ILE A 217 7.25 -9.47 -8.79
N VAL A 218 6.59 -8.40 -8.34
CA VAL A 218 6.99 -7.02 -8.70
C VAL A 218 8.41 -6.70 -8.20
N TRP A 219 8.77 -7.15 -7.00
CA TRP A 219 10.14 -6.99 -6.50
C TRP A 219 11.15 -7.80 -7.33
N ARG A 220 10.83 -9.05 -7.71
CA ARG A 220 11.65 -9.83 -8.65
C ARG A 220 11.86 -9.06 -9.96
N GLU A 221 10.82 -8.47 -10.52
CA GLU A 221 10.93 -7.70 -11.77
C GLU A 221 11.79 -6.44 -11.60
N ALA A 222 11.65 -5.71 -10.49
CA ALA A 222 12.54 -4.58 -10.20
C ALA A 222 14.02 -5.01 -10.06
N LEU A 223 14.28 -6.18 -9.47
CA LEU A 223 15.63 -6.77 -9.42
C LEU A 223 16.15 -7.09 -10.82
N LEU A 224 15.34 -7.74 -11.67
CA LEU A 224 15.71 -8.05 -13.05
C LEU A 224 15.92 -6.79 -13.88
N MET A 225 15.11 -5.74 -13.69
CA MET A 225 15.33 -4.44 -14.33
C MET A 225 16.68 -3.85 -13.93
N ALA A 226 17.06 -3.95 -12.66
CA ALA A 226 18.36 -3.46 -12.20
C ALA A 226 19.54 -4.30 -12.74
N ALA A 227 19.36 -5.62 -12.87
CA ALA A 227 20.39 -6.52 -13.37
C ALA A 227 20.62 -6.41 -14.88
N PHE A 228 19.55 -6.23 -15.67
CA PHE A 228 19.61 -6.26 -17.13
C PHE A 228 19.48 -4.88 -17.78
N GLY A 229 19.05 -3.85 -17.04
CA GLY A 229 18.91 -2.48 -17.54
C GLY A 229 18.12 -2.43 -18.84
N LYS A 230 18.73 -1.86 -19.90
CA LYS A 230 18.11 -1.72 -21.23
C LYS A 230 17.79 -3.05 -21.92
N GLU A 231 18.34 -4.18 -21.47
CA GLU A 231 18.02 -5.51 -22.01
C GLU A 231 16.78 -6.14 -21.35
N TYR A 232 16.31 -5.61 -20.21
CA TYR A 232 15.15 -6.14 -19.50
C TYR A 232 13.86 -6.25 -20.35
N PRO A 233 13.50 -5.28 -21.21
CA PRO A 233 12.30 -5.38 -22.04
C PRO A 233 12.22 -6.68 -22.85
N GLU A 234 13.37 -7.13 -23.38
CA GLU A 234 13.52 -8.33 -24.21
C GLU A 234 13.90 -9.58 -23.39
N LEU A 235 13.93 -9.50 -22.06
CA LEU A 235 14.30 -10.61 -21.19
C LEU A 235 13.25 -11.73 -21.25
N THR A 236 13.70 -12.95 -21.58
CA THR A 236 12.85 -14.15 -21.60
C THR A 236 12.80 -14.83 -20.23
N GLU A 237 11.79 -15.68 -20.01
CA GLU A 237 11.66 -16.46 -18.77
C GLU A 237 12.86 -17.40 -18.58
N GLU A 238 13.39 -18.01 -19.66
CA GLU A 238 14.55 -18.90 -19.57
C GLU A 238 15.81 -18.13 -19.15
N LYS A 239 16.06 -16.95 -19.72
CA LYS A 239 17.22 -16.11 -19.36
C LYS A 239 17.11 -15.61 -17.91
N ALA A 240 15.92 -15.18 -17.49
CA ALA A 240 15.68 -14.78 -16.10
C ALA A 240 15.91 -15.95 -15.13
N LEU A 241 15.41 -17.15 -15.45
CA LEU A 241 15.61 -18.33 -14.62
C LEU A 241 17.08 -18.77 -14.57
N ALA A 242 17.79 -18.70 -15.71
CA ALA A 242 19.22 -18.99 -15.76
C ALA A 242 19.98 -18.04 -14.84
N TYR A 243 19.72 -16.74 -14.95
CA TYR A 243 20.32 -15.72 -14.07
C TYR A 243 20.13 -16.04 -12.59
N PHE A 244 18.91 -16.38 -12.15
CA PHE A 244 18.67 -16.73 -10.75
C PHE A 244 19.34 -18.03 -10.29
N LYS A 245 19.56 -18.99 -11.21
CA LYS A 245 20.20 -20.28 -10.88
C LYS A 245 21.73 -20.20 -10.85
N THR A 246 22.32 -19.33 -11.67
CA THR A 246 23.78 -19.25 -11.84
C THR A 246 24.41 -18.12 -11.03
N THR A 247 23.65 -17.07 -10.69
CA THR A 247 24.15 -15.96 -9.89
C THR A 247 24.23 -16.34 -8.41
N PRO A 248 25.34 -16.06 -7.71
CA PRO A 248 25.45 -16.35 -6.29
C PRO A 248 24.31 -15.72 -5.48
N LYS A 249 23.70 -16.51 -4.60
CA LYS A 249 22.56 -16.07 -3.75
C LYS A 249 22.85 -14.77 -2.98
N LYS A 250 24.09 -14.57 -2.54
CA LYS A 250 24.51 -13.34 -1.85
C LYS A 250 24.38 -12.11 -2.77
N GLU A 251 24.84 -12.19 -4.02
CA GLU A 251 24.75 -11.09 -4.98
C GLU A 251 23.30 -10.77 -5.31
N LEU A 252 22.47 -11.80 -5.52
CA LEU A 252 21.02 -11.62 -5.70
C LEU A 252 20.37 -10.95 -4.48
N THR A 253 20.81 -11.30 -3.27
CA THR A 253 20.32 -10.71 -2.02
C THR A 253 20.73 -9.26 -1.85
N ASP A 254 21.99 -8.95 -2.16
CA ASP A 254 22.51 -7.60 -2.09
C ASP A 254 21.77 -6.70 -3.10
N LEU A 255 21.66 -7.12 -4.36
CA LEU A 255 20.94 -6.38 -5.39
C LEU A 255 19.45 -6.21 -5.06
N ALA A 256 18.78 -7.27 -4.59
CA ALA A 256 17.38 -7.20 -4.20
C ALA A 256 17.14 -6.18 -3.10
N ASN A 257 18.02 -6.14 -2.10
CA ASN A 257 17.95 -5.20 -0.98
C ASN A 257 18.20 -3.76 -1.46
N ASP A 258 19.22 -3.56 -2.29
CA ASP A 258 19.61 -2.24 -2.79
C ASP A 258 18.49 -1.63 -3.65
N VAL A 259 17.89 -2.42 -4.53
CA VAL A 259 16.81 -2.00 -5.44
C VAL A 259 15.62 -1.38 -4.70
N VAL A 260 15.26 -1.88 -3.52
CA VAL A 260 14.11 -1.37 -2.76
C VAL A 260 14.47 -0.33 -1.71
N ASN A 261 15.72 -0.32 -1.22
CA ASN A 261 16.11 0.53 -0.10
C ASN A 261 16.91 1.77 -0.50
N LEU A 262 17.77 1.70 -1.54
CA LEU A 262 18.54 2.86 -1.99
C LEU A 262 17.66 4.01 -2.52
N PRO A 263 16.58 3.75 -3.28
CA PRO A 263 15.67 4.83 -3.69
C PRO A 263 15.04 5.58 -2.50
N LEU A 264 14.87 4.92 -1.35
CA LEU A 264 14.41 5.60 -0.14
C LEU A 264 15.49 6.53 0.44
N ARG A 265 16.78 6.20 0.30
CA ARG A 265 17.90 7.06 0.74
C ARG A 265 18.03 8.30 -0.10
N GLU A 266 17.84 8.17 -1.41
CA GLU A 266 17.82 9.30 -2.35
C GLU A 266 16.73 10.32 -1.96
N LEU A 267 15.62 9.85 -1.39
CA LEU A 267 14.53 10.69 -0.86
C LEU A 267 14.80 11.27 0.55
N GLY A 268 16.01 11.09 1.11
CA GLY A 268 16.32 11.56 2.47
C GLY A 268 15.54 10.86 3.58
N ILE A 269 14.90 9.73 3.27
CA ILE A 269 14.42 8.79 4.29
C ILE A 269 15.67 8.04 4.75
N THR A 270 15.83 7.73 6.02
CA THR A 270 17.02 7.03 6.55
C THR A 270 16.78 5.53 6.74
N HIS A 271 17.88 4.77 6.95
CA HIS A 271 17.82 3.32 7.15
C HIS A 271 16.93 2.90 8.33
N GLU A 272 16.91 3.70 9.41
CA GLU A 272 16.07 3.45 10.59
C GLU A 272 14.64 3.97 10.44
N GLU A 273 14.39 4.84 9.47
CA GLU A 273 13.06 5.36 9.21
C GLU A 273 12.21 4.40 8.38
N TRP A 274 12.77 3.77 7.35
CA TRP A 274 12.03 2.79 6.56
C TRP A 274 12.94 1.90 5.73
N ARG A 275 12.87 0.58 5.91
CA ARG A 275 13.57 -0.39 5.06
C ARG A 275 12.79 -1.70 4.93
N LEU A 276 13.08 -2.44 3.86
CA LEU A 276 12.67 -3.84 3.68
C LEU A 276 13.88 -4.76 3.70
N GLY A 277 13.74 -5.90 4.39
CA GLY A 277 14.80 -6.89 4.49
C GLY A 277 14.46 -8.29 3.99
N SER A 278 13.21 -8.56 3.62
CA SER A 278 12.77 -9.88 3.15
C SER A 278 11.66 -9.72 2.12
N PHE A 279 11.58 -10.66 1.17
CA PHE A 279 10.43 -10.78 0.28
C PHE A 279 9.13 -11.06 1.06
N PHE A 280 7.99 -10.90 0.39
CA PHE A 280 6.67 -11.08 1.01
C PHE A 280 6.19 -12.55 1.02
N THR A 281 6.91 -13.44 0.34
CA THR A 281 6.62 -14.88 0.23
C THR A 281 7.85 -15.72 0.50
N GLY A 282 7.66 -16.92 1.03
CA GLY A 282 8.75 -17.86 1.28
C GLY A 282 9.36 -18.44 0.00
N GLY A 283 8.64 -18.49 -1.11
CA GLY A 283 9.15 -19.05 -2.37
C GLY A 283 10.27 -18.22 -3.01
N ALA A 284 10.33 -16.91 -2.74
CA ALA A 284 11.47 -16.08 -3.13
C ALA A 284 12.78 -16.55 -2.46
N ASN A 285 12.69 -17.18 -1.28
CA ASN A 285 13.85 -17.60 -0.51
C ASN A 285 14.63 -18.76 -1.15
N THR A 286 14.09 -19.35 -2.23
CA THR A 286 14.84 -20.25 -3.11
C THR A 286 16.05 -19.57 -3.73
N TYR A 287 15.93 -18.31 -4.15
CA TYR A 287 16.98 -17.59 -4.89
C TYR A 287 17.60 -16.44 -4.12
N VAL A 288 16.81 -15.77 -3.27
CA VAL A 288 17.21 -14.56 -2.55
C VAL A 288 17.17 -14.83 -1.04
N GLY A 289 18.05 -14.22 -0.25
CA GLY A 289 18.05 -14.30 1.21
C GLY A 289 17.42 -13.06 1.86
N ASP A 290 17.31 -13.09 3.18
CA ASP A 290 16.91 -11.93 3.98
C ASP A 290 18.14 -11.11 4.40
N LYS A 291 18.01 -9.77 4.43
CA LYS A 291 19.10 -8.84 4.78
C LYS A 291 18.59 -7.60 5.52
N GLY A 292 19.15 -7.28 6.68
CA GLY A 292 18.91 -6.01 7.40
C GLY A 292 17.57 -5.86 8.13
N GLY A 293 16.65 -6.83 7.98
CA GLY A 293 15.30 -6.77 8.56
C GLY A 293 14.44 -5.66 7.96
N SER A 294 13.20 -5.54 8.43
CA SER A 294 12.25 -4.53 7.94
C SER A 294 11.78 -3.64 9.08
N THR A 295 11.80 -2.33 8.85
CA THR A 295 11.26 -1.33 9.78
C THR A 295 10.55 -0.22 9.01
N GLY A 296 9.63 0.48 9.65
CA GLY A 296 8.96 1.68 9.16
C GLY A 296 8.55 2.52 10.36
N THR A 297 8.79 3.83 10.28
CA THR A 297 8.39 4.82 11.28
C THR A 297 7.30 5.72 10.70
N PRO A 298 6.41 6.30 11.54
CA PRO A 298 5.45 7.27 11.07
C PRO A 298 6.06 8.42 10.27
N ILE A 299 7.20 8.96 10.74
CA ILE A 299 7.88 10.07 10.07
C ILE A 299 8.49 9.67 8.73
N GLY A 300 9.09 8.47 8.63
CA GLY A 300 9.70 7.98 7.38
C GLY A 300 8.67 7.80 6.27
N LEU A 301 7.52 7.22 6.61
CA LEU A 301 6.40 7.06 5.68
C LEU A 301 5.71 8.41 5.36
N MET A 302 5.66 9.35 6.30
CA MET A 302 5.13 10.70 6.03
C MET A 302 6.02 11.47 5.05
N LYS A 303 7.36 11.38 5.20
CA LYS A 303 8.31 11.95 4.24
C LYS A 303 8.09 11.43 2.81
N PHE A 304 7.75 10.15 2.69
CA PHE A 304 7.40 9.55 1.39
C PHE A 304 6.10 10.12 0.82
N LEU A 305 5.03 10.24 1.63
CA LEU A 305 3.76 10.82 1.16
C LEU A 305 3.91 12.29 0.73
N ILE A 306 4.65 13.10 1.49
CA ILE A 306 4.94 14.49 1.12
C ILE A 306 5.63 14.55 -0.24
N GLN A 307 6.70 13.75 -0.43
CA GLN A 307 7.43 13.74 -1.69
C GLN A 307 6.64 13.14 -2.85
N LEU A 308 5.72 12.20 -2.58
CA LEU A 308 4.78 11.69 -3.57
C LEU A 308 3.89 12.85 -4.07
N GLU A 309 3.27 13.58 -3.15
CA GLU A 309 2.43 14.76 -3.46
C GLU A 309 3.21 15.92 -4.08
N GLN A 310 4.52 16.04 -3.83
CA GLN A 310 5.39 17.02 -4.49
C GLN A 310 5.79 16.58 -5.92
N GLY A 311 5.56 15.33 -6.31
CA GLY A 311 6.02 14.79 -7.59
C GLY A 311 7.52 14.43 -7.63
N LYS A 312 8.09 14.05 -6.48
CA LYS A 312 9.54 13.88 -6.28
C LYS A 312 10.01 12.45 -6.00
N VAL A 313 9.10 11.48 -5.84
CA VAL A 313 9.52 10.12 -5.47
C VAL A 313 10.46 9.52 -6.53
N VAL A 314 10.18 9.77 -7.81
CA VAL A 314 11.09 9.49 -8.93
C VAL A 314 11.09 10.70 -9.87
N ASP A 315 9.91 11.03 -10.39
CA ASP A 315 9.57 12.25 -11.13
C ASP A 315 8.06 12.47 -11.03
N GLU A 316 7.56 13.55 -11.65
CA GLU A 316 6.14 13.93 -11.57
C GLU A 316 5.20 12.84 -12.10
N ASN A 317 5.46 12.32 -13.29
CA ASN A 317 4.60 11.32 -13.93
C ASN A 317 4.58 10.01 -13.14
N SER A 318 5.75 9.56 -12.68
CA SER A 318 5.88 8.36 -11.87
C SER A 318 5.18 8.53 -10.52
N SER A 319 5.33 9.68 -9.87
CA SER A 319 4.67 9.97 -8.58
C SER A 319 3.15 10.01 -8.73
N LEU A 320 2.65 10.64 -9.80
CA LEU A 320 1.22 10.69 -10.09
C LEU A 320 0.65 9.29 -10.35
N GLU A 321 1.36 8.45 -11.10
CA GLU A 321 0.93 7.08 -11.36
C GLU A 321 0.99 6.21 -10.09
N MET A 322 2.02 6.38 -9.26
CA MET A 322 2.08 5.73 -7.94
C MET A 322 0.89 6.13 -7.06
N LYS A 323 0.51 7.41 -7.06
CA LYS A 323 -0.69 7.88 -6.37
C LYS A 323 -1.97 7.24 -6.93
N ARG A 324 -2.13 7.18 -8.27
CA ARG A 324 -3.26 6.49 -8.90
C ARG A 324 -3.32 5.00 -8.52
N LEU A 325 -2.18 4.33 -8.48
CA LEU A 325 -2.06 2.95 -8.03
C LEU A 325 -2.40 2.77 -6.54
N MET A 326 -2.17 3.78 -5.69
CA MET A 326 -2.61 3.78 -4.28
C MET A 326 -4.11 4.02 -4.10
N TYR A 327 -4.77 4.64 -5.08
CA TYR A 327 -6.23 4.77 -5.11
C TYR A 327 -6.90 3.39 -5.31
N MET A 328 -6.25 2.54 -6.12
CA MET A 328 -6.65 1.18 -6.49
C MET A 328 -6.59 0.19 -5.34
N THR A 329 -7.60 0.19 -4.48
CA THR A 329 -7.83 -0.87 -3.49
C THR A 329 -9.17 -1.57 -3.72
N ASP A 330 -9.21 -2.91 -3.59
CA ASP A 330 -10.43 -3.75 -3.78
C ASP A 330 -11.45 -3.54 -2.64
N ARG A 331 -10.97 -3.06 -1.48
CA ARG A 331 -11.78 -2.81 -0.27
C ARG A 331 -11.14 -1.75 0.62
N ARG A 332 -11.97 -0.86 1.18
CA ARG A 332 -11.57 0.03 2.27
C ARG A 332 -11.56 -0.76 3.59
N ILE A 333 -10.42 -0.71 4.29
CA ILE A 333 -10.22 -1.42 5.57
C ILE A 333 -9.57 -0.49 6.61
N ARG A 334 -9.82 -0.76 7.89
CA ARG A 334 -9.17 -0.07 9.02
C ARG A 334 -9.43 1.44 8.95
N TYR A 335 -8.39 2.26 8.84
CA TYR A 335 -8.51 3.72 8.73
C TYR A 335 -9.43 4.12 7.55
N ALA A 336 -9.21 3.54 6.37
CA ALA A 336 -9.99 3.86 5.17
C ALA A 336 -11.46 3.43 5.26
N GLN A 337 -11.81 2.53 6.18
CA GLN A 337 -13.18 2.04 6.38
C GLN A 337 -14.06 3.05 7.14
N SER A 338 -13.47 4.11 7.71
CA SER A 338 -14.24 5.09 8.48
C SER A 338 -15.41 5.66 7.68
N PRO A 339 -16.63 5.69 8.26
CA PRO A 339 -17.79 6.30 7.61
C PRO A 339 -17.60 7.78 7.29
N ALA A 340 -16.76 8.49 8.04
CA ALA A 340 -16.44 9.90 7.77
C ALA A 340 -15.74 10.08 6.41
N LEU A 341 -15.08 9.03 5.91
CA LEU A 341 -14.36 9.05 4.65
C LEU A 341 -15.19 8.56 3.47
N LYS A 342 -16.46 8.20 3.67
CA LYS A 342 -17.31 7.57 2.64
C LYS A 342 -17.27 8.33 1.30
N ASP A 343 -17.36 9.65 1.37
CA ASP A 343 -17.42 10.53 0.21
C ASP A 343 -16.05 11.11 -0.17
N ALA A 344 -15.00 10.81 0.60
CA ALA A 344 -13.63 11.21 0.30
C ALA A 344 -12.95 10.25 -0.68
N ALA A 345 -12.07 10.77 -1.53
CA ALA A 345 -11.06 9.98 -2.19
C ALA A 345 -9.96 9.59 -1.21
N VAL A 346 -9.59 8.30 -1.24
CA VAL A 346 -8.60 7.73 -0.32
C VAL A 346 -7.53 6.97 -1.09
N TYR A 347 -6.28 7.38 -0.89
CA TYR A 347 -5.10 6.75 -1.50
C TYR A 347 -4.32 6.10 -0.38
N PHE A 348 -4.35 4.77 -0.26
CA PHE A 348 -3.88 4.15 0.98
C PHE A 348 -3.25 2.79 0.81
N LYS A 349 -2.41 2.45 1.80
CA LYS A 349 -1.93 1.10 2.04
C LYS A 349 -2.07 0.73 3.50
N SER A 350 -2.60 -0.46 3.72
CA SER A 350 -2.66 -1.10 5.04
C SER A 350 -1.67 -2.27 5.12
N GLY A 351 -1.13 -2.51 6.33
CA GLY A 351 -0.20 -3.59 6.63
C GLY A 351 -0.39 -4.15 8.04
N SER A 352 -0.24 -5.45 8.22
CA SER A 352 -0.34 -6.08 9.54
C SER A 352 0.58 -7.28 9.62
N LEU A 353 1.11 -7.52 10.82
CA LEU A 353 1.84 -8.73 11.15
C LEU A 353 1.63 -9.01 12.64
N TYR A 354 1.36 -10.26 13.01
CA TYR A 354 1.22 -10.64 14.39
C TYR A 354 1.96 -11.94 14.67
N LYS A 355 2.41 -12.11 15.91
CA LYS A 355 3.05 -13.34 16.38
C LYS A 355 2.37 -13.81 17.67
N CYS A 356 2.03 -15.09 17.69
CA CYS A 356 1.50 -15.78 18.85
C CYS A 356 2.55 -16.68 19.48
N ASP A 357 2.69 -16.56 20.79
CA ASP A 357 3.24 -17.59 21.67
C ASP A 357 2.09 -18.20 22.47
N ARG A 358 1.72 -19.45 22.15
CA ARG A 358 0.59 -20.13 22.81
C ARG A 358 0.98 -20.82 24.11
N SER A 359 2.27 -20.86 24.47
CA SER A 359 2.75 -21.58 25.64
C SER A 359 2.38 -20.90 26.97
N ASN A 360 2.17 -19.59 26.96
CA ASN A 360 1.95 -18.77 28.15
C ASN A 360 0.47 -18.61 28.55
N GLY A 361 -0.47 -19.27 27.85
CA GLY A 361 -1.90 -19.22 28.15
C GLY A 361 -2.58 -17.86 27.90
N GLN A 362 -1.87 -16.85 27.40
CA GLN A 362 -2.46 -15.56 27.09
C GLN A 362 -3.27 -15.61 25.79
N VAL A 363 -4.31 -14.77 25.72
CA VAL A 363 -5.14 -14.61 24.51
C VAL A 363 -4.28 -14.28 23.31
N CYS A 364 -4.44 -15.04 22.22
CA CYS A 364 -3.80 -14.76 20.95
C CYS A 364 -4.62 -15.27 19.76
N GLY A 365 -4.54 -14.57 18.64
CA GLY A 365 -5.35 -14.84 17.45
C GLY A 365 -5.03 -13.88 16.30
N LYS A 366 -5.86 -13.92 15.26
CA LYS A 366 -5.66 -13.10 14.04
C LYS A 366 -5.74 -11.61 14.37
N TYR A 367 -4.66 -10.88 14.07
CA TYR A 367 -4.50 -9.45 14.39
C TYR A 367 -4.56 -9.12 15.89
N MET A 368 -4.27 -10.09 16.75
CA MET A 368 -4.26 -9.92 18.21
C MET A 368 -3.09 -10.73 18.81
N GLY A 369 -1.90 -10.57 18.23
CA GLY A 369 -0.67 -11.23 18.67
C GLY A 369 -0.29 -10.88 20.11
N ASN A 370 0.29 -11.82 20.85
CA ASN A 370 0.77 -11.60 22.23
C ASN A 370 2.29 -11.41 22.34
N VAL A 371 3.04 -11.63 21.26
CA VAL A 371 4.48 -11.32 21.16
C VAL A 371 4.71 -10.03 20.37
N SER A 372 4.04 -9.91 19.24
CA SER A 372 3.98 -8.68 18.44
C SER A 372 2.64 -8.64 17.72
N ASN A 373 2.11 -7.43 17.50
CA ASN A 373 0.83 -7.23 16.87
C ASN A 373 0.78 -5.90 16.11
N PHE A 374 1.51 -5.86 15.00
CA PHE A 374 1.63 -4.70 14.16
C PHE A 374 0.36 -4.45 13.34
N MET A 375 -0.13 -3.23 13.40
CA MET A 375 -1.19 -2.75 12.52
C MET A 375 -0.90 -1.33 12.03
N ASN A 376 -0.82 -1.19 10.72
CA ASN A 376 -0.37 0.02 10.05
C ASN A 376 -1.38 0.47 9.00
N SER A 377 -1.57 1.78 8.91
CA SER A 377 -2.35 2.49 7.90
C SER A 377 -1.59 3.72 7.44
N VAL A 378 -1.35 3.81 6.13
CA VAL A 378 -0.75 4.98 5.46
C VAL A 378 -1.76 5.44 4.43
N ILE A 379 -2.17 6.71 4.49
CA ILE A 379 -3.30 7.22 3.71
C ILE A 379 -3.15 8.70 3.37
N ILE A 380 -3.57 9.07 2.17
CA ILE A 380 -3.93 10.43 1.77
C ILE A 380 -5.47 10.46 1.63
N VAL A 381 -6.10 11.48 2.19
CA VAL A 381 -7.55 11.71 2.14
C VAL A 381 -7.80 13.03 1.41
N GLU A 382 -8.72 13.00 0.45
CA GLU A 382 -9.17 14.17 -0.31
C GLU A 382 -10.70 14.21 -0.29
N HIS A 383 -11.28 15.12 0.49
CA HIS A 383 -12.72 15.36 0.47
C HIS A 383 -13.14 16.23 -0.71
N PRO A 384 -14.42 16.18 -1.11
CA PRO A 384 -14.95 17.04 -2.17
C PRO A 384 -14.90 18.55 -1.88
N ASP A 385 -14.75 18.94 -0.61
CA ASP A 385 -14.72 20.34 -0.14
C ASP A 385 -13.29 20.89 0.00
N ASN A 386 -12.33 20.35 -0.78
CA ASN A 386 -10.91 20.67 -0.75
C ASN A 386 -10.17 20.34 0.56
N CYS A 387 -10.84 19.76 1.56
CA CYS A 387 -10.14 19.24 2.73
C CYS A 387 -9.25 18.07 2.33
N THR A 388 -7.93 18.25 2.49
CA THR A 388 -6.92 17.28 2.05
C THR A 388 -5.88 17.09 3.13
N TYR A 389 -5.64 15.84 3.51
CA TYR A 389 -4.68 15.52 4.57
C TYR A 389 -4.07 14.14 4.42
N MET A 390 -2.95 13.93 5.09
CA MET A 390 -2.18 12.68 5.09
C MET A 390 -2.06 12.13 6.51
N VAL A 391 -2.15 10.81 6.65
CA VAL A 391 -1.99 10.12 7.94
C VAL A 391 -1.12 8.89 7.80
N VAL A 392 -0.18 8.76 8.73
CA VAL A 392 0.51 7.52 9.03
C VAL A 392 0.19 7.11 10.46
N LEU A 393 -0.59 6.05 10.62
CA LEU A 393 -0.98 5.46 11.90
C LEU A 393 -0.40 4.06 12.01
N MET A 394 0.48 3.85 12.99
CA MET A 394 1.17 2.59 13.23
C MET A 394 1.02 2.17 14.68
N THR A 395 0.80 0.88 14.91
CA THR A 395 0.53 0.36 16.25
C THR A 395 1.19 -0.99 16.49
N ASN A 396 1.50 -1.26 17.76
CA ASN A 396 1.89 -2.59 18.24
C ASN A 396 1.18 -2.91 19.56
N VAL A 397 -0.16 -2.99 19.52
CA VAL A 397 -0.97 -3.25 20.73
C VAL A 397 -1.20 -4.75 20.87
N LEU A 398 -0.58 -5.34 21.88
CA LEU A 398 -0.67 -6.78 22.09
C LEU A 398 -2.10 -7.21 22.45
N ARG A 399 -2.50 -8.38 21.96
CA ARG A 399 -3.75 -9.07 22.29
C ARG A 399 -5.03 -8.28 21.93
N LYS A 400 -4.92 -7.24 21.11
CA LYS A 400 -6.04 -6.41 20.66
C LYS A 400 -6.05 -6.29 19.14
N ASN A 401 -7.21 -6.49 18.52
CA ASN A 401 -7.38 -6.14 17.12
C ASN A 401 -7.63 -4.63 16.99
N SER A 402 -6.58 -3.86 16.69
CA SER A 402 -6.64 -2.39 16.56
C SER A 402 -7.35 -1.90 15.30
N ALA A 403 -7.95 -2.76 14.47
CA ALA A 403 -8.59 -2.34 13.22
C ALA A 403 -9.74 -1.36 13.46
N SER A 404 -10.54 -1.63 14.49
CA SER A 404 -11.62 -0.73 14.92
C SER A 404 -11.08 0.58 15.47
N ASP A 405 -9.99 0.54 16.25
CA ASP A 405 -9.35 1.76 16.77
C ASP A 405 -8.82 2.64 15.62
N HIS A 406 -8.20 2.06 14.59
CA HIS A 406 -7.78 2.81 13.40
C HIS A 406 -8.97 3.48 12.71
N MET A 407 -10.11 2.79 12.61
CA MET A 407 -11.33 3.33 12.03
C MET A 407 -11.93 4.47 12.87
N TYR A 408 -11.97 4.32 14.21
CA TYR A 408 -12.48 5.37 15.10
C TYR A 408 -11.56 6.58 15.15
N LEU A 409 -10.24 6.37 15.20
CA LEU A 409 -9.25 7.44 15.11
C LEU A 409 -9.37 8.18 13.78
N ALA A 410 -9.65 7.48 12.67
CA ALA A 410 -9.89 8.13 11.39
C ALA A 410 -11.05 9.12 11.44
N SER A 411 -12.20 8.73 12.00
CA SER A 411 -13.34 9.65 12.18
C SER A 411 -13.01 10.83 13.12
N ALA A 412 -12.23 10.58 14.17
CA ALA A 412 -11.89 11.59 15.16
C ALA A 412 -10.87 12.60 14.61
N ILE A 413 -9.85 12.14 13.89
CA ILE A 413 -8.86 12.98 13.21
C ILE A 413 -9.54 13.80 12.11
N ASP A 414 -10.37 13.17 11.28
CA ASP A 414 -11.15 13.86 10.24
C ASP A 414 -11.98 15.01 10.83
N LYS A 415 -12.68 14.74 11.94
CA LYS A 415 -13.45 15.77 12.66
C LYS A 415 -12.59 16.91 13.19
N VAL A 416 -11.36 16.65 13.63
CA VAL A 416 -10.44 17.70 14.10
C VAL A 416 -9.96 18.58 12.95
N ILE A 417 -9.62 17.97 11.81
CA ILE A 417 -9.11 18.69 10.62
C ILE A 417 -10.20 19.57 10.01
N ARG A 418 -11.44 19.08 9.97
CA ARG A 418 -12.60 19.74 9.33
C ARG A 418 -13.35 20.75 10.21
N LYS A 419 -12.81 21.10 11.38
CA LYS A 419 -13.32 22.25 12.15
C LYS A 419 -12.94 23.54 11.44
#